data_AF-V4QPV8-F1
#
_entry.id   AF-V4QPV8-F1
#
_cell.length_a   1.000
_cell.length_b   1.000
_cell.length_c   1.000
_cell.angle_alpha   90.00
_cell.angle_beta   90.00
_cell.angle_gamma   90.00
#
_symmetry.space_group_name_H-M   'P 1'
#
loop_
_entity.id
_entity.type
_entity.pdbx_description
1 polymer ?
#
loop_
_entity_poly.entity_id
_entity_poly.type
_entity_poly.pdbx_seq_one_letter_code
_entity_poly.pdbx_strand_id
1 'polypeptide(L)'
;MKFPRLLCTFGLVAAALPAFAAEPVTLNLNVVKEQRIAAKDGTTTIKTIPVKSAVPGDTLIYTLSYRNTGKTPVADMVLDYPLPKGVAYRATLGNTSVPDVSVDGKTFARLETLHIGGRLATAADVTHLRWTLKTPVAPGASGQVSFKAVLN
;
A
#
# COMPACT_ATOMS: atom_id res chain seq x y z
N MET A 1 12.38 53.41 -56.54
CA MET A 1 13.03 53.47 -55.21
C MET A 1 12.11 52.75 -54.22
N LYS A 2 12.33 51.46 -53.95
CA LYS A 2 13.10 50.85 -52.83
C LYS A 2 12.27 50.78 -51.52
N PHE A 3 11.77 49.57 -51.22
CA PHE A 3 10.98 49.15 -50.04
C PHE A 3 11.72 49.36 -48.71
N PRO A 4 10.99 49.29 -47.58
CA PRO A 4 11.27 48.16 -46.69
C PRO A 4 10.00 47.42 -46.21
N ARG A 5 10.20 46.12 -46.05
CA ARG A 5 9.28 45.11 -45.54
C ARG A 5 9.16 45.27 -44.02
N LEU A 6 7.93 45.37 -43.50
CA LEU A 6 7.68 45.27 -42.06
C LEU A 6 7.35 43.80 -41.73
N LEU A 7 8.30 43.13 -41.09
CA LEU A 7 8.17 41.75 -40.63
C LEU A 7 7.50 41.78 -39.25
N CYS A 8 6.20 41.47 -39.17
CA CYS A 8 5.49 41.29 -37.91
C CYS A 8 5.80 39.90 -37.35
N THR A 9 6.72 39.84 -36.38
CA THR A 9 7.03 38.62 -35.63
C THR A 9 5.88 38.30 -34.67
N PHE A 10 5.16 37.20 -34.92
CA PHE A 10 4.18 36.64 -33.98
C PHE A 10 4.92 36.07 -32.77
N GLY A 11 4.72 36.66 -31.59
CA GLY A 11 5.23 36.12 -30.33
C GLY A 11 4.43 34.89 -29.91
N LEU A 12 5.03 33.70 -30.03
CA LEU A 12 4.49 32.47 -29.46
C LEU A 12 4.73 32.49 -27.94
N VAL A 13 3.71 32.82 -27.15
CA VAL A 13 3.74 32.61 -25.70
C VAL A 13 3.47 31.13 -25.44
N ALA A 14 4.53 30.36 -25.18
CA ALA A 14 4.41 29.00 -24.69
C ALA A 14 4.05 29.03 -23.20
N ALA A 15 2.76 28.85 -22.88
CA ALA A 15 2.34 28.57 -21.51
C ALA A 15 2.81 27.15 -21.14
N ALA A 16 3.85 27.04 -20.34
CA ALA A 16 4.23 25.77 -19.74
C ALA A 16 3.11 25.34 -18.79
N LEU A 17 2.32 24.34 -19.20
CA LEU A 17 1.40 23.69 -18.27
C LEU A 17 2.23 23.00 -17.19
N PRO A 18 1.83 23.07 -15.90
CA PRO A 18 2.49 22.28 -14.87
C PRO A 18 2.34 20.81 -15.23
N ALA A 19 3.44 20.17 -15.60
CA ALA A 19 3.51 18.73 -15.67
C ALA A 19 3.30 18.22 -14.25
N PHE A 20 2.18 17.55 -13.98
CA PHE A 20 2.03 16.76 -12.77
C PHE A 20 3.14 15.72 -12.79
N ALA A 21 4.20 15.97 -12.01
CA ALA A 21 5.30 15.04 -11.87
C ALA A 21 4.73 13.73 -11.33
N ALA A 22 5.05 12.62 -11.99
CA ALA A 22 4.78 11.30 -11.45
C ALA A 22 5.27 11.26 -10.00
N GLU A 23 4.39 10.89 -9.07
CA GLU A 23 4.71 10.88 -7.64
C GLU A 23 5.94 10.01 -7.43
N PRO A 24 7.01 10.54 -6.80
CA PRO A 24 8.31 9.89 -6.84
C PRO A 24 8.42 8.81 -5.76
N VAL A 25 7.39 7.98 -5.61
CA VAL A 25 7.33 6.94 -4.59
C VAL A 25 7.38 5.58 -5.28
N THR A 26 8.35 4.76 -4.90
CA THR A 26 8.38 3.36 -5.28
C THR A 26 7.74 2.50 -4.20
N LEU A 27 6.92 1.55 -4.63
CA LEU A 27 6.26 0.57 -3.78
C LEU A 27 6.77 -0.82 -4.12
N ASN A 28 7.07 -1.62 -3.09
CA ASN A 28 7.45 -3.02 -3.24
C ASN A 28 6.64 -3.87 -2.27
N LEU A 29 5.86 -4.81 -2.82
CA LEU A 29 5.12 -5.78 -2.03
C LEU A 29 5.91 -7.09 -1.97
N ASN A 30 6.21 -7.55 -0.75
CA ASN A 30 6.76 -8.89 -0.52
C ASN A 30 5.73 -9.74 0.21
N VAL A 31 5.58 -10.99 -0.23
CA VAL A 31 4.64 -11.95 0.36
C VAL A 31 5.39 -13.24 0.70
N VAL A 32 5.24 -13.66 1.95
CA VAL A 32 5.83 -14.88 2.51
C VAL A 32 4.76 -15.66 3.25
N LYS A 33 4.95 -16.95 3.47
CA LYS A 33 4.01 -17.79 4.22
C LYS A 33 4.61 -18.31 5.51
N GLU A 34 3.78 -18.47 6.52
CA GLU A 34 4.14 -19.17 7.76
C GLU A 34 4.00 -20.68 7.55
N GLN A 35 5.11 -21.40 7.69
CA GLN A 35 5.15 -22.86 7.66
C GLN A 35 5.37 -23.40 9.07
N ARG A 36 4.46 -24.25 9.52
CA ARG A 36 4.66 -25.07 10.72
C ARG A 36 5.56 -26.24 10.37
N ILE A 37 6.63 -26.40 11.13
CA ILE A 37 7.58 -27.50 11.00
C ILE A 37 7.52 -28.29 12.30
N ALA A 38 7.01 -29.52 12.22
CA ALA A 38 7.05 -30.46 13.31
C ALA A 38 8.47 -31.05 13.42
N ALA A 39 9.02 -31.04 14.62
CA ALA A 39 10.28 -31.71 14.94
C ALA A 39 10.00 -33.12 15.47
N LYS A 40 11.03 -33.98 15.43
CA LYS A 40 10.93 -35.39 15.88
C LYS A 40 10.61 -35.53 17.37
N ASP A 41 10.87 -34.49 18.15
CA ASP A 41 10.57 -34.41 19.59
C ASP A 41 9.13 -33.98 19.90
N GLY A 42 8.28 -33.80 18.87
CA GLY A 42 6.88 -33.37 19.02
C GLY A 42 6.70 -31.85 19.11
N THR A 43 7.78 -31.06 19.13
CA THR A 43 7.68 -29.60 19.09
C THR A 43 7.31 -29.11 17.69
N THR A 44 6.65 -27.95 17.61
CA THR A 44 6.36 -27.28 16.34
C THR A 44 6.99 -25.89 16.33
N THR A 45 7.78 -25.61 15.30
CA THR A 45 8.33 -24.28 15.05
C THR A 45 7.62 -23.64 13.87
N ILE A 46 7.35 -22.33 13.96
CA ILE A 46 6.86 -21.55 12.82
C ILE A 46 8.05 -20.89 12.14
N LYS A 47 8.18 -21.11 10.83
CA LYS A 47 9.16 -20.42 9.99
C LYS A 47 8.46 -19.64 8.88
N THR A 48 9.04 -18.51 8.53
CA THR A 48 8.59 -17.71 7.39
C THR A 48 9.37 -18.13 6.15
N ILE A 49 8.68 -18.55 5.10
CA ILE A 49 9.29 -19.01 3.85
C ILE A 49 8.70 -18.30 2.62
N PRO A 50 9.43 -18.21 1.50
CA PRO A 50 8.90 -17.68 0.24
C PRO A 50 7.68 -18.46 -0.25
N VAL A 51 6.69 -17.77 -0.81
CA VAL A 51 5.51 -18.40 -1.40
C VAL A 51 5.86 -18.97 -2.77
N LYS A 52 6.11 -20.29 -2.85
CA LYS A 52 6.19 -21.02 -4.14
C LYS A 52 4.80 -21.46 -4.62
N SER A 53 3.95 -21.82 -3.66
CA SER A 53 2.55 -22.14 -3.81
C SER A 53 1.87 -21.88 -2.47
N ALA A 54 0.58 -21.54 -2.52
CA ALA A 54 -0.27 -21.35 -1.35
C ALA A 54 -1.56 -22.16 -1.51
N VAL A 55 -2.05 -22.72 -0.41
CA VAL A 55 -3.32 -23.47 -0.36
C VAL A 55 -4.27 -22.82 0.65
N PRO A 56 -5.60 -23.04 0.52
CA PRO A 56 -6.56 -22.63 1.53
C PRO A 56 -6.11 -23.04 2.94
N GLY A 57 -6.16 -22.11 3.89
CA GLY A 57 -5.67 -22.22 5.25
C GLY A 57 -4.26 -21.67 5.47
N ASP A 58 -3.45 -21.46 4.43
CA ASP A 58 -2.10 -20.90 4.58
C ASP A 58 -2.16 -19.47 5.18
N THR A 59 -1.30 -19.22 6.16
CA THR A 59 -1.12 -17.87 6.72
C THR A 59 -0.03 -17.15 5.93
N LEU A 60 -0.42 -16.01 5.35
CA LEU A 60 0.42 -15.17 4.53
C LEU A 60 0.79 -13.90 5.31
N ILE A 61 2.02 -13.45 5.14
CA ILE A 61 2.54 -12.19 5.64
C ILE A 61 2.82 -11.30 4.44
N TYR A 62 2.13 -10.17 4.39
CA TYR A 62 2.33 -9.14 3.40
C TYR A 62 3.16 -8.01 4.02
N THR A 63 4.21 -7.59 3.33
CA THR A 63 5.01 -6.43 3.68
C THR A 63 5.07 -5.49 2.49
N LEU A 64 4.47 -4.31 2.64
CA LEU A 64 4.52 -3.25 1.65
C LEU A 64 5.58 -2.24 2.09
N SER A 65 6.66 -2.17 1.33
CA SER A 65 7.74 -1.19 1.51
C SER A 65 7.52 -0.02 0.55
N TYR A 66 7.76 1.19 1.04
CA TYR A 66 7.69 2.42 0.25
C TYR A 66 8.99 3.21 0.36
N ARG A 67 9.36 3.94 -0.70
CA ARG A 67 10.53 4.82 -0.72
C ARG A 67 10.26 6.05 -1.56
N ASN A 68 10.59 7.22 -1.03
CA ASN A 68 10.61 8.46 -1.81
C ASN A 68 11.92 8.52 -2.60
N THR A 69 11.85 8.36 -3.91
CA THR A 69 12.96 8.47 -4.89
C THR A 69 13.09 9.88 -5.48
N GLY A 70 12.26 10.82 -5.01
CA GLY A 70 12.19 12.19 -5.51
C GLY A 70 13.15 13.13 -4.81
N LYS A 71 12.99 14.42 -5.14
CA LYS A 71 13.80 15.51 -4.58
C LYS A 71 13.07 16.34 -3.52
N THR A 72 11.78 16.11 -3.33
CA THR A 72 10.94 16.82 -2.35
C THR A 72 10.29 15.85 -1.38
N PRO A 73 10.03 16.26 -0.12
CA PRO A 73 9.25 15.44 0.81
C PRO A 73 7.87 15.11 0.25
N VAL A 74 7.39 13.90 0.51
CA VAL A 74 6.03 13.46 0.19
C VAL A 74 5.20 13.50 1.47
N ALA A 75 4.28 14.44 1.55
CA ALA A 75 3.34 14.59 2.66
C ALA A 75 2.04 13.84 2.40
N ASP A 76 1.28 13.58 3.47
CA ASP A 76 -0.08 13.00 3.42
C ASP A 76 -0.20 11.73 2.59
N MET A 77 0.84 10.89 2.61
CA MET A 77 0.90 9.68 1.81
C MET A 77 -0.16 8.68 2.29
N VAL A 78 -1.02 8.25 1.38
CA VAL A 78 -2.03 7.21 1.62
C VAL A 78 -1.63 5.96 0.85
N LEU A 79 -1.52 4.84 1.57
CA LEU A 79 -1.29 3.53 0.99
C LEU A 79 -2.58 2.73 1.05
N ASP A 80 -3.20 2.51 -0.10
CA ASP A 80 -4.37 1.67 -0.24
C ASP A 80 -4.02 0.29 -0.77
N TYR A 81 -4.59 -0.74 -0.15
CA TYR A 81 -4.40 -2.11 -0.55
C TYR A 81 -5.73 -2.86 -0.62
N PRO A 82 -6.28 -3.10 -1.83
CA PRO A 82 -7.40 -4.01 -2.00
C PRO A 82 -6.93 -5.45 -1.77
N LEU A 83 -7.58 -6.16 -0.87
CA LEU A 83 -7.27 -7.56 -0.61
C LEU A 83 -7.63 -8.40 -1.85
N PRO A 84 -6.71 -9.27 -2.33
CA PRO A 84 -7.04 -10.20 -3.39
C PRO A 84 -8.22 -11.11 -3.00
N LYS A 85 -8.98 -11.56 -4.00
CA LYS A 85 -10.04 -12.55 -3.77
C LYS A 85 -9.48 -13.80 -3.10
N GLY A 86 -10.21 -14.32 -2.12
CA GLY A 86 -9.78 -15.47 -1.33
C GLY A 86 -8.76 -15.15 -0.24
N VAL A 87 -8.30 -13.91 -0.10
CA VAL A 87 -7.39 -13.52 0.99
C VAL A 87 -8.16 -12.74 2.05
N ALA A 88 -8.18 -13.23 3.28
CA ALA A 88 -8.85 -12.57 4.39
C ALA A 88 -7.83 -12.00 5.38
N TYR A 89 -7.98 -10.72 5.72
CA TYR A 89 -7.17 -10.05 6.74
C TYR A 89 -7.29 -10.78 8.10
N ARG A 90 -6.23 -10.70 8.90
CA ARG A 90 -6.21 -11.26 10.26
C ARG A 90 -5.75 -10.24 11.28
N ALA A 91 -4.58 -9.65 11.07
CA ALA A 91 -3.99 -8.72 12.03
C ALA A 91 -2.89 -7.87 11.40
N THR A 92 -2.62 -6.73 12.02
CA THR A 92 -1.39 -5.97 11.77
C THR A 92 -0.20 -6.73 12.34
N LEU A 93 0.95 -6.62 11.67
CA LEU A 93 2.16 -7.32 12.07
C LEU A 93 3.24 -6.39 12.61
N GLY A 94 3.91 -6.86 13.67
CA GLY A 94 4.99 -6.16 14.32
C GLY A 94 4.56 -4.79 14.86
N ASN A 95 5.53 -3.90 15.01
CA ASN A 95 5.29 -2.53 15.45
C ASN A 95 5.08 -1.58 14.26
N THR A 96 4.37 -2.05 13.22
CA THR A 96 4.06 -1.23 12.03
C THR A 96 2.75 -0.46 12.24
N SER A 97 2.50 0.53 11.38
CA SER A 97 1.26 1.30 11.45
C SER A 97 0.04 0.40 11.27
N VAL A 98 -0.95 0.54 12.15
CA VAL A 98 -2.23 -0.18 12.04
C VAL A 98 -3.06 0.47 10.94
N PRO A 99 -3.59 -0.29 9.95
CA PRO A 99 -4.45 0.27 8.91
C PRO A 99 -5.82 0.65 9.46
N ASP A 100 -6.44 1.62 8.80
CA ASP A 100 -7.90 1.67 8.74
C ASP A 100 -8.37 0.63 7.71
N VAL A 101 -9.51 0.01 7.96
CA VAL A 101 -10.05 -1.07 7.15
C VAL A 101 -11.38 -0.66 6.54
N SER A 102 -11.73 -1.30 5.43
CA SER A 102 -13.00 -1.10 4.75
C SER A 102 -13.56 -2.43 4.26
N VAL A 103 -14.89 -2.50 4.20
CA VAL A 103 -15.66 -3.63 3.64
C VAL A 103 -16.15 -3.32 2.22
N ASP A 104 -16.22 -2.04 1.84
CA ASP A 104 -16.79 -1.55 0.58
C ASP A 104 -15.79 -0.77 -0.30
N GLY A 105 -14.57 -0.54 0.20
CA GLY A 105 -13.53 0.25 -0.45
C GLY A 105 -13.77 1.76 -0.43
N LYS A 106 -14.80 2.22 0.27
CA LYS A 106 -15.21 3.63 0.32
C LYS A 106 -15.07 4.21 1.72
N THR A 107 -15.59 3.51 2.71
CA THR A 107 -15.57 3.94 4.11
C THR A 107 -14.46 3.22 4.83
N PHE A 108 -13.51 3.97 5.39
CA PHE A 108 -12.37 3.44 6.13
C PHE A 108 -12.46 3.85 7.59
N ALA A 109 -12.32 2.89 8.48
CA ALA A 109 -12.33 3.10 9.92
C ALA A 109 -11.48 2.04 10.62
N ARG A 110 -11.27 2.20 11.92
CA ARG A 110 -10.70 1.13 12.74
C ARG A 110 -11.62 -0.10 12.74
N LEU A 111 -11.03 -1.30 12.73
CA LEU A 111 -11.81 -2.53 12.66
C LEU A 111 -12.79 -2.65 13.83
N GLU A 112 -12.35 -2.25 15.03
CA GLU A 112 -13.13 -2.28 16.26
C GLU A 112 -14.33 -1.31 16.27
N THR A 113 -14.38 -0.34 15.35
CA THR A 113 -15.49 0.61 15.23
C THR A 113 -16.32 0.41 13.96
N LEU A 114 -15.84 -0.40 13.01
CA LEU A 114 -16.49 -0.61 11.74
C LEU A 114 -17.73 -1.52 11.89
N HIS A 115 -18.87 -1.04 11.40
CA HIS A 115 -20.13 -1.77 11.42
C HIS A 115 -20.55 -2.16 10.01
N ILE A 116 -21.18 -3.33 9.89
CA ILE A 116 -21.83 -3.79 8.67
C ILE A 116 -23.26 -4.24 8.97
N GLY A 117 -24.21 -3.50 8.38
CA GLY A 117 -25.61 -3.64 8.76
C GLY A 117 -25.80 -3.39 10.26
N GLY A 118 -26.21 -4.43 10.98
CA GLY A 118 -26.48 -4.38 12.43
C GLY A 118 -25.43 -5.04 13.33
N ARG A 119 -24.25 -5.41 12.81
CA ARG A 119 -23.18 -6.03 13.61
C ARG A 119 -21.84 -5.36 13.42
N LEU A 120 -20.92 -5.59 14.36
CA LEU A 120 -19.51 -5.26 14.17
C LEU A 120 -18.91 -6.08 13.03
N ALA A 121 -18.08 -5.42 12.23
CA ALA A 121 -17.25 -6.07 11.24
C ALA A 121 -16.17 -6.91 11.93
N THR A 122 -15.84 -8.03 11.31
CA THR A 122 -14.74 -8.89 11.72
C THR A 122 -13.60 -8.77 10.70
N ALA A 123 -12.42 -9.25 11.05
CA ALA A 123 -11.27 -9.25 10.13
C ALA A 123 -11.57 -9.99 8.81
N ALA A 124 -12.50 -10.94 8.81
CA ALA A 124 -12.93 -11.68 7.63
C ALA A 124 -13.83 -10.87 6.67
N ASP A 125 -14.48 -9.82 7.16
CA ASP A 125 -15.32 -8.94 6.34
C ASP A 125 -14.50 -7.90 5.57
N VAL A 126 -13.25 -7.65 6.00
CA VAL A 126 -12.37 -6.63 5.42
C VAL A 126 -12.05 -6.96 3.97
N THR A 127 -12.19 -5.96 3.10
CA THR A 127 -11.86 -6.03 1.67
C THR A 127 -10.74 -5.07 1.28
N HIS A 128 -10.55 -3.97 2.01
CA HIS A 128 -9.48 -3.01 1.75
C HIS A 128 -8.79 -2.59 3.04
N LEU A 129 -7.49 -2.31 2.93
CA LEU A 129 -6.65 -1.73 3.98
C LEU A 129 -6.17 -0.36 3.50
N ARG A 130 -6.11 0.61 4.42
CA ARG A 130 -5.59 1.95 4.18
C ARG A 130 -4.64 2.36 5.29
N TRP A 131 -3.46 2.83 4.94
CA TRP A 131 -2.54 3.48 5.86
C TRP A 131 -2.36 4.94 5.47
N THR A 132 -2.61 5.84 6.42
CA THR A 132 -2.34 7.28 6.25
C THR A 132 -1.09 7.64 7.03
N LEU A 133 -0.03 8.00 6.32
CA LEU A 133 1.23 8.42 6.94
C LEU A 133 1.19 9.91 7.23
N LYS A 134 1.09 10.24 8.51
CA LYS A 134 1.06 11.64 8.98
C LYS A 134 2.43 12.33 8.90
N THR A 135 3.51 11.55 8.93
CA THR A 135 4.86 12.08 8.84
C THR A 135 5.28 12.13 7.37
N PRO A 136 5.70 13.30 6.85
CA PRO A 136 6.20 13.39 5.49
C PRO A 136 7.41 12.48 5.27
N VAL A 137 7.42 11.77 4.14
CA VAL A 137 8.54 10.91 3.73
C VAL A 137 9.56 11.79 3.00
N ALA A 138 10.66 12.12 3.67
CA ALA A 138 11.74 12.93 3.09
C ALA A 138 12.37 12.27 1.84
N PRO A 139 13.05 13.04 0.96
CA PRO A 139 13.82 12.49 -0.15
C PRO A 139 14.78 11.38 0.29
N GLY A 140 14.73 10.22 -0.37
CA GLY A 140 15.55 9.07 -0.03
C GLY A 140 15.10 8.29 1.22
N ALA A 141 14.10 8.76 1.96
CA ALA A 141 13.54 8.03 3.09
C ALA A 141 12.64 6.88 2.62
N SER A 142 12.50 5.87 3.49
CA SER A 142 11.67 4.69 3.24
C SER A 142 11.07 4.16 4.52
N GLY A 143 10.00 3.38 4.38
CA GLY A 143 9.38 2.66 5.48
C GLY A 143 8.61 1.46 4.98
N GLN A 144 7.90 0.80 5.89
CA GLN A 144 7.06 -0.34 5.55
C GLN A 144 5.85 -0.45 6.46
N VAL A 145 4.82 -1.11 5.95
CA VAL A 145 3.65 -1.58 6.69
C VAL A 145 3.48 -3.07 6.43
N SER A 146 3.01 -3.80 7.44
CA SER A 146 2.89 -5.26 7.35
C SER A 146 1.59 -5.76 7.97
N PHE A 147 1.02 -6.80 7.37
CA PHE A 147 -0.16 -7.47 7.90
C PHE A 147 -0.15 -8.97 7.64
N LYS A 148 -0.85 -9.71 8.50
CA LYS A 148 -1.20 -11.12 8.30
C LYS A 148 -2.53 -11.24 7.60
N ALA A 149 -2.58 -12.20 6.70
CA ALA A 149 -3.79 -12.66 6.05
C ALA A 149 -3.81 -14.18 6.02
N VAL A 150 -4.98 -14.76 5.74
CA VAL A 150 -5.14 -16.19 5.50
C VAL A 150 -5.79 -16.37 4.15
N LEU A 151 -5.31 -17.36 3.40
CA LEU A 151 -5.95 -17.81 2.17
C LEU A 151 -7.17 -18.68 2.54
N ASN A 152 -8.34 -18.38 1.98
CA ASN A 152 -9.59 -19.10 2.22
C ASN A 152 -9.82 -20.21 1.19
#